data_AF-A0A7R9XZF0-F1
#
_entry.id   AF-A0A7R9XZF0-F1
#
_cell.length_a   1.000
_cell.length_b   1.000
_cell.length_c   1.000
_cell.angle_alpha   90.00
_cell.angle_beta   90.00
_cell.angle_gamma   90.00
#
_symmetry.space_group_name_H-M   'P 1'
#
loop_
_entity.id
_entity.type
_entity.pdbx_description
1 polymer ?
#
loop_
_entity_poly.entity_id
_entity_poly.type
_entity_poly.pdbx_seq_one_letter_code
_entity_poly.pdbx_strand_id
1 'polypeptide(L)'
;GFVDVRALMRGIRGKMTAKRMDLVNQAWSTRIATNGEREVPVSVVQQKIDPTMNPDVFSGKKTFQQVVNEVPDHWDRNSDEMVSHGEFMEYYRDISAGLPDDEHFEMVIRNSWHLFD
;
A
#
# COMPACT_ATOMS: atom_id res chain seq x y z
N GLY A 1 15.71 -8.24 23.36
CA GLY A 1 15.57 -7.53 22.08
C GLY A 1 14.87 -8.45 21.12
N PHE A 2 13.66 -8.12 20.71
CA PHE A 2 12.92 -8.90 19.72
C PHE A 2 13.22 -8.33 18.35
N VAL A 3 13.78 -9.15 17.47
CA VAL A 3 13.90 -8.79 16.06
C VAL A 3 12.47 -8.77 15.50
N ASP A 4 12.00 -7.61 15.07
CA ASP A 4 10.73 -7.49 14.37
C ASP A 4 10.79 -8.39 13.13
N VAL A 5 9.91 -9.39 13.07
CA VAL A 5 9.81 -10.33 11.94
C VAL A 5 9.67 -9.57 10.61
N ARG A 6 9.07 -8.38 10.62
CA ARG A 6 8.95 -7.50 9.44
C ARG A 6 10.28 -6.85 9.08
N ALA A 7 11.12 -6.46 10.05
CA ALA A 7 12.47 -5.95 9.77
C ALA A 7 13.35 -7.04 9.14
N LEU A 8 13.20 -8.29 9.60
CA LEU A 8 13.86 -9.45 9.00
C LEU A 8 13.37 -9.70 7.57
N MET A 9 12.05 -9.64 7.34
CA MET A 9 11.46 -9.77 6.00
C MET A 9 11.89 -8.63 5.06
N ARG A 10 12.00 -7.39 5.54
CA ARG A 10 12.55 -6.25 4.76
C ARG A 10 13.99 -6.49 4.32
N GLY A 11 14.82 -7.12 5.15
CA GLY A 11 16.21 -7.46 4.82
C GLY A 11 16.35 -8.59 3.78
N ILE A 12 15.33 -9.46 3.66
CA ILE A 12 15.30 -10.59 2.72
C ILE A 12 14.64 -10.18 1.38
N ARG A 13 13.86 -9.09 1.38
CA ARG A 13 13.15 -8.61 0.18
C ARG A 13 14.11 -8.16 -0.91
N GLY A 14 13.93 -8.71 -2.10
CA GLY A 14 14.49 -8.15 -3.33
C GLY A 14 13.88 -6.77 -3.66
N LYS A 15 14.53 -6.04 -4.56
CA LYS A 15 14.02 -4.74 -5.04
C LYS A 15 12.72 -4.96 -5.82
N MET A 16 11.74 -4.09 -5.57
CA MET A 16 10.53 -4.05 -6.40
C MET A 16 10.89 -3.72 -7.84
N THR A 17 10.27 -4.40 -8.80
CA THR A 17 10.52 -4.19 -10.23
C THR A 17 10.05 -2.80 -10.67
N ALA A 18 10.64 -2.27 -11.75
CA ALA A 18 10.26 -0.96 -12.31
C ALA A 18 8.77 -0.90 -12.67
N LYS A 19 8.23 -1.94 -13.31
CA LYS A 19 6.81 -2.04 -13.67
C LYS A 19 5.89 -1.86 -12.46
N ARG A 20 6.21 -2.51 -11.33
CA ARG A 20 5.43 -2.39 -10.09
C ARG A 20 5.57 -1.00 -9.46
N MET A 21 6.77 -0.43 -9.47
CA MET A 21 6.99 0.96 -9.01
C MET A 21 6.18 1.97 -9.83
N ASP A 22 6.10 1.80 -11.14
CA ASP A 22 5.35 2.69 -12.03
C ASP A 22 3.85 2.65 -11.73
N LEU A 23 3.28 1.48 -11.48
CA LEU A 23 1.88 1.34 -11.06
C LEU A 23 1.61 2.03 -9.71
N VAL A 24 2.55 1.93 -8.77
CA VAL A 24 2.46 2.60 -7.46
C VAL A 24 2.50 4.11 -7.63
N ASN A 25 3.39 4.62 -8.49
CA ASN A 25 3.46 6.04 -8.82
C ASN A 25 2.18 6.53 -9.53
N GLN A 26 1.61 5.72 -10.42
CA GLN A 26 0.35 6.01 -11.09
C GLN A 26 -0.80 6.10 -10.08
N ALA A 27 -0.90 5.15 -9.15
CA ALA A 27 -1.91 5.18 -8.08
C ALA A 27 -1.80 6.46 -7.24
N TRP A 28 -0.60 6.79 -6.79
CA TRP A 28 -0.34 7.99 -5.99
C TRP A 28 -0.75 9.27 -6.72
N SER A 29 -0.25 9.47 -7.93
CA SER A 29 -0.44 10.72 -8.68
C SER A 29 -1.88 10.91 -9.17
N THR A 30 -2.59 9.84 -9.55
CA THR A 30 -3.93 9.95 -10.11
C THR A 30 -5.04 9.90 -9.08
N ARG A 31 -4.82 9.26 -7.93
CA ARG A 31 -5.85 9.10 -6.89
C ARG A 31 -5.56 9.91 -5.64
N ILE A 32 -4.32 9.97 -5.17
CA ILE A 32 -4.03 10.53 -3.85
C ILE A 32 -3.62 11.99 -3.97
N ALA A 33 -2.47 12.24 -4.59
CA ALA A 33 -1.82 13.54 -4.73
C ALA A 33 -2.07 14.16 -6.11
N THR A 34 -3.34 14.40 -6.42
CA THR A 34 -3.77 14.86 -7.74
C THR A 34 -3.26 16.25 -8.10
N ASN A 35 -2.88 17.07 -7.12
CA ASN A 35 -2.29 18.39 -7.34
C ASN A 35 -0.77 18.41 -7.12
N GLY A 36 -0.14 17.23 -7.00
CA GLY A 36 1.31 17.11 -6.76
C GLY A 36 1.71 17.28 -5.30
N GLU A 37 0.79 17.00 -4.37
CA GLU A 37 1.08 16.96 -2.93
C GLU A 37 2.19 15.95 -2.61
N ARG A 38 3.12 16.33 -1.73
CA ARG A 38 4.21 15.42 -1.29
C ARG A 38 3.74 14.45 -0.21
N GLU A 39 2.74 14.87 0.54
CA GLU A 39 2.11 14.17 1.66
C GLU A 39 0.64 14.54 1.72
N VAL A 40 -0.20 13.62 2.18
CA VAL A 40 -1.64 13.84 2.37
C VAL A 40 -2.06 13.31 3.73
N PRO A 41 -3.16 13.81 4.33
CA PRO A 41 -3.71 13.20 5.53
C PRO A 41 -4.08 11.73 5.31
N VAL A 42 -3.85 10.87 6.31
CA VAL A 42 -4.21 9.44 6.28
C VAL A 42 -5.70 9.26 5.92
N SER A 43 -6.56 10.15 6.39
CA SER A 43 -8.00 10.14 6.11
C SER A 43 -8.32 10.25 4.61
N VAL A 44 -7.51 10.96 3.82
CA VAL A 44 -7.66 11.06 2.36
C VAL A 44 -7.40 9.72 1.69
N VAL A 45 -6.36 9.01 2.14
CA VAL A 45 -6.01 7.67 1.65
C VAL A 45 -7.13 6.70 1.97
N GLN A 46 -7.62 6.69 3.22
CA GLN A 46 -8.69 5.81 3.68
C GLN A 46 -10.01 5.98 2.92
N GLN A 47 -10.35 7.21 2.52
CA GLN A 47 -11.57 7.49 1.75
C GLN A 47 -11.49 7.03 0.29
N LYS A 48 -10.29 6.92 -0.26
CA LYS A 48 -10.07 6.70 -1.70
C LYS A 48 -9.64 5.28 -2.06
N ILE A 49 -9.00 4.57 -1.13
CA ILE A 49 -8.62 3.19 -1.36
C ILE A 49 -9.85 2.29 -1.37
N ASP A 50 -9.93 1.38 -2.34
CA ASP A 50 -10.88 0.26 -2.29
C ASP A 50 -10.27 -0.87 -1.43
N PRO A 51 -10.82 -1.12 -0.22
CA PRO A 51 -10.28 -2.09 0.71
C PRO A 51 -10.66 -3.54 0.37
N THR A 52 -11.49 -3.78 -0.66
CA THR A 52 -11.92 -5.12 -1.08
C THR A 52 -10.79 -6.01 -1.60
N MET A 53 -9.60 -5.43 -1.82
CA MET A 53 -8.44 -6.10 -2.43
C MET A 53 -7.33 -6.51 -1.44
N ASN A 54 -7.54 -6.39 -0.13
CA ASN A 54 -6.58 -6.94 0.84
C ASN A 54 -6.65 -8.49 0.81
N PRO A 55 -5.51 -9.21 0.68
CA PRO A 55 -5.49 -10.69 0.67
C PRO A 55 -6.14 -11.35 1.90
N ASP A 56 -6.09 -10.70 3.06
CA ASP A 56 -6.76 -11.16 4.29
C ASP A 56 -8.27 -10.92 4.27
N VAL A 57 -8.77 -9.95 3.49
CA VAL A 57 -10.20 -9.74 3.23
C VAL A 57 -10.69 -10.75 2.19
N PHE A 58 -9.92 -10.96 1.11
CA PHE A 58 -10.23 -11.96 0.08
C PHE A 58 -10.25 -13.40 0.63
N SER A 59 -9.37 -13.72 1.59
CA SER A 59 -9.34 -15.01 2.29
C SER A 59 -10.29 -15.08 3.50
N GLY A 60 -11.05 -14.03 3.80
CA GLY A 60 -12.02 -13.97 4.90
C GLY A 60 -11.41 -13.94 6.32
N LYS A 61 -10.10 -13.71 6.45
CA LYS A 61 -9.36 -13.67 7.72
C LYS A 61 -9.53 -12.36 8.48
N LYS A 62 -9.81 -11.25 7.80
CA LYS A 62 -10.05 -9.94 8.40
C LYS A 62 -11.28 -9.27 7.81
N THR A 63 -12.00 -8.52 8.64
CA THR A 63 -13.13 -7.70 8.20
C THR A 63 -12.66 -6.37 7.62
N PHE A 64 -13.48 -5.81 6.73
CA PHE A 64 -13.35 -4.47 6.10
C PHE A 64 -12.83 -3.39 7.06
N GLN A 65 -13.45 -3.28 8.24
CA GLN A 65 -13.13 -2.23 9.22
C GLN A 65 -11.75 -2.45 9.87
N GLN A 66 -11.30 -3.70 10.00
CA GLN A 66 -10.02 -4.02 10.64
C GLN A 66 -8.82 -3.67 9.77
N VAL A 67 -8.91 -3.91 8.45
CA VAL A 67 -7.83 -3.53 7.53
C VAL A 67 -7.71 -2.01 7.41
N VAL A 68 -8.85 -1.29 7.35
CA VAL A 68 -8.87 0.18 7.25
C VAL A 68 -8.42 0.84 8.56
N ASN A 69 -8.79 0.27 9.70
CA ASN A 69 -8.36 0.77 11.02
C ASN A 69 -6.89 0.44 11.33
N GLU A 70 -6.29 -0.53 10.64
CA GLU A 70 -4.84 -0.82 10.71
C GLU A 70 -4.03 0.06 9.74
N VAL A 71 -4.66 0.86 8.86
CA VAL A 71 -3.96 1.77 7.93
C VAL A 71 -3.05 2.76 8.68
N PRO A 72 -3.46 3.42 9.79
CA PRO A 72 -2.56 4.26 10.56
C PRO A 72 -1.32 3.50 11.06
N ASP A 73 -1.49 2.28 11.58
CA ASP A 73 -0.37 1.42 12.03
C ASP A 73 0.59 1.01 10.88
N HIS A 74 0.14 1.13 9.62
CA HIS A 74 0.88 0.76 8.43
C HIS A 74 1.49 1.95 7.66
N TRP A 75 0.84 3.12 7.73
CA TRP A 75 1.10 4.27 6.85
C TRP A 75 1.55 5.51 7.61
N ASP A 76 1.16 5.65 8.87
CA ASP A 76 1.53 6.77 9.75
C ASP A 76 2.67 6.34 10.69
N ARG A 77 3.88 6.17 10.12
CA ARG A 77 5.03 5.58 10.86
C ARG A 77 5.68 6.55 11.83
N ASN A 78 5.46 7.83 11.64
CA ASN A 78 5.96 8.92 12.49
C ASN A 78 4.87 9.49 13.40
N SER A 79 3.63 8.98 13.33
CA SER A 79 2.48 9.44 14.11
C SER A 79 2.15 10.92 13.85
N ASP A 80 2.31 11.37 12.62
CA ASP A 80 1.99 12.72 12.17
C ASP A 80 0.62 12.84 11.46
N GLU A 81 -0.13 11.74 11.39
CA GLU A 81 -1.43 11.62 10.70
C GLU A 81 -1.37 11.90 9.19
N MET A 82 -0.17 11.91 8.62
CA MET A 82 0.10 12.10 7.19
C MET A 82 0.65 10.83 6.56
N VAL A 83 0.57 10.79 5.25
CA VAL A 83 1.14 9.74 4.42
C VAL A 83 1.97 10.44 3.36
N SER A 84 3.27 10.17 3.35
CA SER A 84 4.16 10.57 2.27
C SER A 84 4.15 9.58 1.10
N HIS A 85 4.57 10.04 -0.09
CA HIS A 85 4.81 9.15 -1.22
C HIS A 85 5.81 8.02 -0.88
N GLY A 86 6.80 8.31 -0.03
CA GLY A 86 7.76 7.31 0.43
C GLY A 86 7.11 6.20 1.25
N GLU A 87 6.22 6.55 2.19
CA GLU A 87 5.49 5.57 3.00
C GLU A 87 4.52 4.75 2.16
N PHE A 88 3.84 5.38 1.21
CA PHE A 88 3.02 4.71 0.19
C PHE A 88 3.82 3.64 -0.58
N MET A 89 5.01 4.02 -1.04
CA MET A 89 5.91 3.14 -1.80
C MET A 89 6.45 1.99 -0.95
N GLU A 90 6.82 2.24 0.30
CA GLU A 90 7.27 1.20 1.22
C GLU A 90 6.14 0.20 1.55
N TYR A 91 4.90 0.68 1.73
CA TYR A 91 3.75 -0.20 1.92
C TYR A 91 3.55 -1.14 0.72
N TYR A 92 3.59 -0.61 -0.51
CA TYR A 92 3.44 -1.44 -1.71
C TYR A 92 4.66 -2.32 -1.99
N ARG A 93 5.86 -1.94 -1.54
CA ARG A 93 7.03 -2.84 -1.56
C ARG A 93 6.78 -4.07 -0.68
N ASP A 94 6.10 -3.87 0.44
CA ASP A 94 5.78 -4.96 1.36
C ASP A 94 4.77 -5.96 0.75
N ILE A 95 3.74 -5.44 0.08
CA ILE A 95 2.76 -6.23 -0.68
C ILE A 95 3.42 -6.94 -1.86
N SER A 96 4.23 -6.21 -2.63
CA SER A 96 4.92 -6.72 -3.82
C SER A 96 5.75 -7.96 -3.50
N ALA A 97 6.48 -7.96 -2.40
CA ALA A 97 7.26 -9.11 -1.97
C ALA A 97 6.45 -10.36 -1.61
N GLY A 98 5.16 -10.19 -1.28
CA GLY A 98 4.24 -11.30 -1.01
C GLY A 98 3.57 -11.85 -2.27
N LEU A 99 3.72 -11.18 -3.42
CA LEU A 99 3.05 -11.54 -4.67
C LEU A 99 4.06 -12.09 -5.69
N PRO A 100 3.79 -13.30 -6.24
CA PRO A 100 4.77 -14.05 -7.03
C PRO A 100 5.05 -13.43 -8.41
N ASP A 101 4.06 -12.79 -9.02
CA ASP A 101 4.16 -12.27 -10.39
C ASP A 101 3.56 -10.86 -10.53
N ASP A 102 3.90 -10.22 -11.65
CA ASP A 102 3.54 -8.82 -11.91
C ASP A 102 2.04 -8.67 -12.22
N GLU A 103 1.41 -9.69 -12.80
CA GLU A 103 -0.01 -9.73 -13.11
C GLU A 103 -0.88 -9.67 -11.84
N HIS A 104 -0.53 -10.45 -10.81
CA HIS A 104 -1.23 -10.39 -9.52
C HIS A 104 -1.03 -9.04 -8.83
N PHE A 105 0.19 -8.48 -8.88
CA PHE A 105 0.44 -7.15 -8.32
C PHE A 105 -0.37 -6.07 -9.05
N GLU A 106 -0.38 -6.11 -10.38
CA GLU A 106 -1.12 -5.19 -11.22
C GLU A 106 -2.62 -5.27 -10.95
N MET A 107 -3.18 -6.48 -10.85
CA MET A 107 -4.59 -6.67 -10.49
C MET A 107 -4.90 -6.06 -9.12
N VAL A 108 -4.07 -6.31 -8.10
CA VAL A 108 -4.27 -5.76 -6.75
C VAL A 108 -4.29 -4.23 -6.78
N ILE A 109 -3.27 -3.60 -7.35
CA ILE A 109 -3.16 -2.14 -7.30
C ILE A 109 -4.18 -1.43 -8.18
N ARG A 110 -4.50 -1.98 -9.36
CA ARG A 110 -5.53 -1.41 -10.23
C ARG A 110 -6.90 -1.46 -9.58
N ASN A 111 -7.25 -2.56 -8.95
CA ASN A 111 -8.54 -2.69 -8.29
C ASN A 111 -8.59 -1.79 -7.04
N SER A 112 -7.54 -1.77 -6.20
CA SER A 112 -7.46 -0.92 -5.01
C SER A 112 -7.61 0.58 -5.27
N TRP A 113 -7.23 1.03 -6.46
CA TRP A 113 -7.23 2.47 -6.81
C TRP A 113 -8.10 2.78 -8.04
N HIS A 114 -8.93 1.82 -8.44
CA HIS A 114 -9.77 1.89 -9.64
C HIS A 114 -9.01 2.43 -10.86
N LEU A 115 -7.79 1.96 -11.14
CA LEU A 115 -6.95 2.43 -12.26
C LEU A 115 -7.33 1.77 -13.59
N PHE A 116 -8.62 1.71 -13.87
CA PHE A 116 -9.15 1.28 -15.16
C PHE A 116 -9.26 2.52 -16.04
N ASP A 117 -8.68 2.45 -17.23
CA ASP A 117 -8.89 3.45 -18.29
C ASP A 117 -10.35 3.50 -18.74
#